data_AF-A0AAF1A7Z0-F1
#
_entry.id   AF-A0AAF1A7Z0-F1
#
_cell.length_a   1.000
_cell.length_b   1.000
_cell.length_c   1.000
_cell.angle_alpha   90.00
_cell.angle_beta   90.00
_cell.angle_gamma   90.00
#
_symmetry.space_group_name_H-M   'P 1'
#
loop_
_entity.id
_entity.type
_entity.pdbx_description
1 polymer ?
#
loop_
_entity_poly.entity_id
_entity_poly.type
_entity_poly.pdbx_seq_one_letter_code
_entity_poly.pdbx_strand_id
1 'polypeptide(L)'
;MNNQWDCIIVGGGAAGLSAALVLGRARRRTLILDDGEQSNLAAHGIGGLLGHDGRPPAQLYEAGRAELTEYPNVTFRSARVTAAKADGPDFVVELADGGHEHARRILLATGMQYRPPQLPGLEALWGGSAFHCPFCHGWEVRDQPLAVLADGERAVHMALMLKGWTDDVVVLSNGAGLENDLLAAAGIAVDDRQVSEFHAEGGVLTEVRFTEGAPLPRRGVLVAAVLHQRSHLAAHLGVAFAPASPVAADAIVVDQFQRTTVPECSRPVTSACRCPRWRPRWPVGRSRRPPWCRACWPMTSACPSRRGRHPMSSSTGTSTTGSAIGCGAGG
;
A
#
# COMPACT_ATOMS: atom_id res chain seq x y z
N MET A 1 10.77 6.61 -37.84
CA MET A 1 9.79 6.07 -36.88
C MET A 1 10.10 6.69 -35.54
N ASN A 2 9.15 7.39 -34.91
CA ASN A 2 9.43 8.07 -33.63
C ASN A 2 9.66 6.99 -32.56
N ASN A 3 10.90 6.81 -32.11
CA ASN A 3 11.29 5.76 -31.17
C ASN A 3 10.97 6.12 -29.70
N GLN A 4 10.04 7.06 -29.51
CA GLN A 4 9.71 7.67 -28.23
C GLN A 4 8.35 7.18 -27.73
N TRP A 5 8.27 6.86 -26.44
CA TRP A 5 7.05 6.50 -25.74
C TRP A 5 6.31 7.75 -25.22
N ASP A 6 4.98 7.72 -25.18
CA ASP A 6 4.23 8.75 -24.46
C ASP A 6 4.49 8.62 -22.96
N CYS A 7 4.56 7.39 -22.45
CA CYS A 7 4.84 7.09 -21.06
C CYS A 7 5.63 5.78 -20.91
N ILE A 8 6.65 5.80 -20.05
CA ILE A 8 7.25 4.59 -19.49
C ILE A 8 6.75 4.42 -18.06
N ILE A 9 6.24 3.23 -17.75
CA ILE A 9 5.88 2.78 -16.41
C ILE A 9 6.98 1.86 -15.90
N VAL A 10 7.60 2.21 -14.78
CA VAL A 10 8.60 1.37 -14.13
C VAL A 10 7.94 0.62 -12.98
N GLY A 11 7.75 -0.69 -13.16
CA GLY A 11 7.04 -1.59 -12.25
C GLY A 11 5.70 -2.05 -12.81
N GLY A 12 5.51 -3.36 -12.90
CA GLY A 12 4.35 -4.07 -13.43
C GLY A 12 3.53 -4.77 -12.34
N GLY A 13 3.55 -4.26 -11.11
CA GLY A 13 2.59 -4.65 -10.07
C GLY A 13 1.21 -4.02 -10.29
N ALA A 14 0.31 -4.15 -9.31
CA ALA A 14 -1.09 -3.71 -9.43
C ALA A 14 -1.22 -2.24 -9.88
N ALA A 15 -0.39 -1.35 -9.33
CA ALA A 15 -0.43 0.07 -9.66
C ALA A 15 0.04 0.36 -11.09
N GLY A 16 1.08 -0.34 -11.57
CA GLY A 16 1.61 -0.18 -12.92
C GLY A 16 0.68 -0.76 -13.98
N LEU A 17 0.15 -1.97 -13.76
CA LEU A 17 -0.82 -2.60 -14.67
C LEU A 17 -2.12 -1.78 -14.76
N SER A 18 -2.62 -1.28 -13.62
CA SER A 18 -3.81 -0.43 -13.60
C SER A 18 -3.60 0.88 -14.37
N ALA A 19 -2.45 1.54 -14.21
CA ALA A 19 -2.13 2.74 -14.96
C ALA A 19 -1.97 2.45 -16.46
N ALA A 20 -1.31 1.35 -16.82
CA ALA A 20 -1.16 0.91 -18.20
C ALA A 20 -2.51 0.64 -18.87
N LEU A 21 -3.46 0.03 -18.16
CA LEU A 21 -4.80 -0.23 -18.67
C LEU A 21 -5.51 1.08 -19.04
N VAL A 22 -5.46 2.09 -18.16
CA VAL A 22 -6.06 3.41 -18.41
C VAL A 22 -5.38 4.13 -19.57
N LEU A 23 -4.04 4.11 -19.63
CA LEU A 23 -3.26 4.72 -20.72
C LEU A 23 -3.49 4.00 -22.05
N GLY A 24 -3.63 2.67 -22.00
CA GLY A 24 -4.00 1.80 -23.11
C GLY A 24 -5.31 2.24 -23.75
N ARG A 25 -6.36 2.34 -22.93
CA ARG A 25 -7.68 2.84 -23.32
C ARG A 25 -7.66 4.28 -23.84
N ALA A 26 -6.77 5.11 -23.31
CA ALA A 26 -6.53 6.47 -23.77
C ALA A 26 -5.66 6.54 -25.05
N ARG A 27 -5.31 5.40 -25.65
CA ARG A 27 -4.52 5.27 -26.88
C ARG A 27 -3.13 5.91 -26.77
N ARG A 28 -2.56 5.95 -25.55
CA ARG A 28 -1.20 6.44 -25.30
C ARG A 28 -0.20 5.33 -25.52
N ARG A 29 0.87 5.61 -26.27
CA ARG A 29 1.93 4.64 -26.53
C ARG A 29 2.73 4.44 -25.24
N THR A 30 2.53 3.30 -24.59
CA THR A 30 2.99 3.05 -23.23
C THR A 30 3.88 1.81 -23.16
N LEU A 31 5.00 1.93 -22.47
CA LEU A 31 5.89 0.81 -22.18
C LEU A 31 5.92 0.53 -20.68
N ILE A 32 5.71 -0.72 -20.29
CA ILE A 32 5.87 -1.19 -18.92
C ILE A 32 7.17 -1.98 -18.83
N LEU A 33 8.01 -1.64 -17.86
CA LEU A 33 9.25 -2.31 -17.54
C LEU A 33 9.16 -2.89 -16.13
N ASP A 34 9.19 -4.20 -16.01
CA ASP A 34 9.03 -4.92 -14.75
C ASP A 34 10.07 -6.02 -14.60
N ASP A 35 10.55 -6.24 -13.39
CA ASP A 35 11.53 -7.28 -13.07
C ASP A 35 10.92 -8.49 -12.34
N GLY A 36 9.59 -8.52 -12.17
CA GLY A 36 8.87 -9.66 -11.61
C GLY A 36 8.98 -9.82 -10.08
N GLU A 37 9.46 -8.81 -9.36
CA GLU A 37 9.69 -8.91 -7.90
C GLU A 37 8.60 -8.19 -7.07
N GLN A 38 7.33 -8.44 -7.36
CA GLN A 38 6.23 -7.80 -6.62
C GLN A 38 6.28 -8.18 -5.12
N SER A 39 6.08 -7.18 -4.25
CA SER A 39 6.35 -7.32 -2.81
C SER A 39 5.44 -8.31 -2.07
N ASN A 40 4.30 -8.66 -2.65
CA ASN A 40 3.33 -9.57 -2.06
C ASN A 40 3.41 -11.00 -2.61
N LEU A 41 4.37 -11.33 -3.48
CA LEU A 41 4.49 -12.70 -4.04
C LEU A 41 4.70 -13.78 -2.97
N ALA A 42 5.22 -13.41 -1.80
CA ALA A 42 5.37 -14.33 -0.66
C ALA A 42 4.03 -14.73 -0.01
N ALA A 43 2.94 -14.00 -0.28
CA ALA A 43 1.63 -14.30 0.28
C ALA A 43 0.92 -15.40 -0.53
N HIS A 44 0.24 -16.32 0.19
CA HIS A 44 -0.56 -17.37 -0.43
C HIS A 44 -1.79 -16.84 -1.17
N GLY A 45 -2.38 -15.75 -0.66
CA GLY A 45 -3.57 -15.12 -1.22
C GLY A 45 -3.61 -13.63 -0.89
N ILE A 46 -4.33 -12.87 -1.72
CA ILE A 46 -4.57 -11.45 -1.48
C ILE A 46 -5.77 -11.29 -0.56
N GLY A 47 -5.57 -10.77 0.65
CA GLY A 47 -6.68 -10.36 1.53
C GLY A 47 -7.13 -8.92 1.26
N GLY A 48 -8.45 -8.72 1.19
CA GLY A 48 -9.06 -7.39 1.18
C GLY A 48 -9.11 -6.67 -0.17
N LEU A 49 -8.93 -7.39 -1.28
CA LEU A 49 -9.10 -6.85 -2.64
C LEU A 49 -10.42 -7.36 -3.25
N LEU A 50 -11.39 -6.46 -3.41
CA LEU A 50 -12.71 -6.79 -3.96
C LEU A 50 -12.58 -7.51 -5.32
N GLY A 51 -13.28 -8.64 -5.48
CA GLY A 51 -13.23 -9.47 -6.68
C GLY A 51 -12.01 -10.39 -6.80
N HIS A 52 -11.02 -10.25 -5.90
CA HIS A 52 -9.78 -11.02 -5.90
C HIS A 52 -9.37 -11.52 -4.50
N ASP A 53 -10.30 -11.49 -3.54
CA ASP A 53 -10.03 -11.96 -2.18
C ASP A 53 -9.65 -13.45 -2.20
N GLY A 54 -8.56 -13.79 -1.52
CA GLY A 54 -7.97 -15.13 -1.53
C GLY A 54 -7.21 -15.52 -2.81
N ARG A 55 -7.20 -14.69 -3.86
CA ARG A 55 -6.48 -15.00 -5.11
C ARG A 55 -4.96 -14.97 -4.89
N PRO A 56 -4.19 -15.97 -5.38
CA PRO A 56 -2.74 -15.90 -5.39
C PRO A 56 -2.23 -14.66 -6.14
N PRO A 57 -1.29 -13.88 -5.58
CA PRO A 57 -0.79 -12.65 -6.18
C PRO A 57 -0.31 -12.80 -7.64
N ALA A 58 0.39 -13.89 -7.96
CA ALA A 58 0.89 -14.16 -9.31
C ALA A 58 -0.25 -14.21 -10.35
N GLN A 59 -1.40 -14.81 -9.98
CA GLN A 59 -2.57 -14.91 -10.85
C GLN A 59 -3.24 -13.55 -11.07
N LEU A 60 -3.20 -12.63 -10.09
CA LEU A 60 -3.67 -11.26 -10.30
C LEU A 60 -2.85 -10.57 -11.39
N TYR A 61 -1.53 -10.67 -11.31
CA TYR A 61 -0.64 -10.00 -12.26
C TYR A 61 -0.67 -10.65 -13.65
N GLU A 62 -0.81 -11.97 -13.72
CA GLU A 62 -1.04 -12.68 -14.98
C GLU A 62 -2.34 -12.23 -15.66
N ALA A 63 -3.45 -12.21 -14.92
CA ALA A 63 -4.73 -11.73 -15.44
C ALA A 63 -4.65 -10.26 -15.90
N GLY A 64 -4.02 -9.39 -15.11
CA GLY A 64 -3.82 -7.99 -15.49
C GLY A 64 -2.95 -7.83 -16.75
N ARG A 65 -1.91 -8.65 -16.93
CA ARG A 65 -1.13 -8.65 -18.18
C ARG A 65 -1.95 -9.15 -19.38
N ALA A 66 -2.80 -10.15 -19.18
CA ALA A 66 -3.70 -10.65 -20.22
C ALA A 66 -4.70 -9.57 -20.66
N GLU A 67 -5.26 -8.78 -19.74
CA GLU A 67 -6.14 -7.66 -20.10
C GLU A 67 -5.43 -6.61 -20.99
N LEU A 68 -4.11 -6.45 -20.83
CA LEU A 68 -3.34 -5.48 -21.61
C LEU A 68 -3.12 -5.91 -23.07
N THR A 69 -3.28 -7.20 -23.41
CA THR A 69 -3.04 -7.68 -24.80
C THR A 69 -4.05 -7.13 -25.80
N GLU A 70 -5.22 -6.69 -25.33
CA GLU A 70 -6.25 -6.03 -26.15
C GLU A 70 -5.84 -4.62 -26.62
N TYR A 71 -4.78 -4.05 -26.03
CA TYR A 71 -4.34 -2.67 -26.30
C TYR A 71 -3.01 -2.67 -27.06
N PRO A 72 -3.00 -2.58 -28.41
CA PRO A 72 -1.78 -2.65 -29.22
C PRO A 72 -0.80 -1.50 -28.99
N ASN A 73 -1.25 -0.42 -28.35
CA ASN A 73 -0.43 0.72 -27.94
C ASN A 73 0.24 0.55 -26.56
N VAL A 74 0.07 -0.61 -25.91
CA VAL A 74 0.74 -0.97 -24.66
C VAL A 74 1.71 -2.10 -24.93
N THR A 75 2.94 -1.94 -24.46
CA THR A 75 3.98 -2.97 -24.54
C THR A 75 4.45 -3.31 -23.14
N PHE A 76 4.43 -4.59 -22.78
CA PHE A 76 5.03 -5.09 -21.57
C PHE A 76 6.39 -5.72 -21.90
N ARG A 77 7.43 -5.39 -21.12
CA ARG A 77 8.74 -6.02 -21.24
C ARG A 77 9.26 -6.38 -19.86
N SER A 78 9.67 -7.65 -19.72
CA SER A 78 10.44 -8.10 -18.57
C SER A 78 11.84 -7.50 -18.65
N ALA A 79 12.10 -6.47 -17.85
CA ALA A 79 13.36 -5.75 -17.82
C ALA A 79 13.50 -4.98 -16.50
N ARG A 80 14.70 -5.02 -15.92
CA ARG A 80 15.04 -4.21 -14.75
C ARG A 80 15.55 -2.84 -15.21
N VAL A 81 14.99 -1.79 -14.62
CA VAL A 81 15.47 -0.42 -14.77
C VAL A 81 16.51 -0.12 -13.70
N THR A 82 17.68 0.36 -14.11
CA THR A 82 18.81 0.67 -13.22
C THR A 82 18.95 2.17 -12.96
N ALA A 83 18.65 2.99 -13.96
CA ALA A 83 18.70 4.45 -13.85
C ALA A 83 17.59 5.13 -14.67
N ALA A 84 17.26 6.35 -14.27
CA ALA A 84 16.39 7.24 -15.02
C ALA A 84 16.87 8.67 -14.79
N LYS A 85 16.89 9.47 -15.86
CA LYS A 85 17.27 10.89 -15.81
C LYS A 85 16.41 11.71 -16.76
N ALA A 86 16.28 13.00 -16.47
CA ALA A 86 15.70 13.95 -17.41
C ALA A 86 16.64 14.12 -18.62
N ASP A 87 16.04 14.26 -19.80
CA ASP A 87 16.70 14.53 -21.08
C ASP A 87 15.92 15.65 -21.78
N GLY A 88 16.26 16.89 -21.45
CA GLY A 88 15.47 18.07 -21.85
C GLY A 88 14.03 18.00 -21.28
N PRO A 89 12.98 18.08 -22.12
CA PRO A 89 11.59 17.96 -21.68
C PRO A 89 11.13 16.49 -21.49
N ASP A 90 11.98 15.53 -21.85
CA ASP A 90 11.69 14.11 -21.86
C ASP A 90 12.54 13.37 -20.81
N PHE A 91 12.43 12.05 -20.79
CA PHE A 91 13.16 11.16 -19.90
C PHE A 91 13.87 10.07 -20.69
N VAL A 92 15.05 9.66 -20.21
CA VAL A 92 15.71 8.44 -20.64
C VAL A 92 15.81 7.47 -19.47
N VAL A 93 15.50 6.21 -19.74
CA VAL A 93 15.50 5.10 -18.79
C VAL A 93 16.55 4.09 -19.25
N GLU A 94 17.46 3.74 -18.34
CA GLU A 94 18.52 2.75 -18.56
C GLU A 94 18.08 1.39 -18.01
N LEU A 95 18.29 0.35 -18.80
CA LEU A 95 17.98 -1.03 -18.46
C LEU A 95 19.25 -1.77 -18.02
N ALA A 96 19.07 -2.84 -17.24
CA ALA A 96 20.19 -3.66 -16.76
C ALA A 96 21.01 -4.33 -17.87
N ASP A 97 20.46 -4.47 -19.08
CA ASP A 97 21.16 -5.01 -20.26
C ASP A 97 21.93 -3.94 -21.05
N GLY A 98 21.99 -2.70 -20.54
CA GLY A 98 22.60 -1.54 -21.21
C GLY A 98 21.68 -0.86 -22.24
N GLY A 99 20.48 -1.39 -22.46
CA GLY A 99 19.46 -0.78 -23.30
C GLY A 99 18.95 0.54 -22.75
N HIS A 100 18.46 1.40 -23.64
CA HIS A 100 17.90 2.70 -23.28
C HIS A 100 16.53 2.91 -23.94
N GLU A 101 15.62 3.54 -23.21
CA GLU A 101 14.31 3.93 -23.72
C GLU A 101 14.02 5.39 -23.43
N HIS A 102 13.34 6.05 -24.35
CA HIS A 102 12.98 7.46 -24.23
C HIS A 102 11.48 7.63 -24.10
N ALA A 103 11.05 8.47 -23.16
CA ALA A 103 9.64 8.78 -22.96
C ALA A 103 9.40 10.23 -22.61
N ARG A 104 8.23 10.73 -23.01
CA ARG A 104 7.77 12.06 -22.60
C ARG A 104 7.43 12.11 -21.12
N ARG A 105 6.92 11.02 -20.56
CA ARG A 105 6.44 10.88 -19.17
C ARG A 105 7.00 9.63 -18.53
N ILE A 106 7.24 9.68 -17.22
CA ILE A 106 7.61 8.50 -16.43
C ILE A 106 6.66 8.32 -15.24
N LEU A 107 6.24 7.07 -15.03
CA LEU A 107 5.42 6.67 -13.88
C LEU A 107 6.22 5.66 -13.03
N LEU A 108 6.53 6.04 -11.79
CA LEU A 108 7.27 5.20 -10.84
C LEU A 108 6.30 4.31 -10.06
N ALA A 109 6.09 3.08 -10.53
CA ALA A 109 5.26 2.05 -9.92
C ALA A 109 6.10 0.90 -9.30
N THR A 110 7.31 1.22 -8.84
CA THR A 110 8.33 0.27 -8.35
C THR A 110 7.98 -0.41 -7.02
N GLY A 111 6.83 -0.14 -6.42
CA GLY A 111 6.46 -0.71 -5.12
C GLY A 111 7.32 -0.19 -3.96
N MET A 112 7.42 -0.99 -2.90
CA MET A 112 8.25 -0.74 -1.71
C MET A 112 8.91 -2.05 -1.26
N GLN A 113 10.05 -1.95 -0.60
CA GLN A 113 10.69 -3.04 0.13
C GLN A 113 10.29 -2.95 1.61
N TYR A 114 9.83 -4.06 2.18
CA TYR A 114 9.62 -4.19 3.62
C TYR A 114 10.95 -4.62 4.25
N ARG A 115 11.43 -3.88 5.25
CA ARG A 115 12.61 -4.27 6.04
C ARG A 115 12.16 -4.59 7.47
N PRO A 116 11.79 -5.85 7.76
CA PRO A 116 11.54 -6.30 9.11
C PRO A 116 12.86 -6.44 9.90
N PRO A 117 12.81 -6.57 11.24
CA PRO A 117 13.96 -6.96 12.04
C PRO A 117 14.62 -8.24 11.52
N GLN A 118 15.94 -8.30 11.53
CA GLN A 118 16.71 -9.47 11.10
C GLN A 118 16.78 -10.48 12.26
N LEU A 119 15.75 -11.32 12.39
CA LEU A 119 15.65 -12.35 13.42
C LEU A 119 15.58 -13.75 12.76
N PRO A 120 16.31 -14.74 13.26
CA PRO A 120 16.24 -16.12 12.78
C PRO A 120 14.80 -16.63 12.65
N GLY A 121 14.52 -17.30 11.53
CA GLY A 121 13.21 -17.87 11.21
C GLY A 121 12.16 -16.88 10.67
N LEU A 122 12.32 -15.57 10.88
CA LEU A 122 11.29 -14.60 10.50
C LEU A 122 11.09 -14.49 8.98
N GLU A 123 12.18 -14.51 8.21
CA GLU A 123 12.14 -14.40 6.75
C GLU A 123 11.34 -15.55 6.11
N ALA A 124 11.55 -16.78 6.59
CA ALA A 124 10.86 -17.96 6.09
C ALA A 124 9.34 -17.94 6.36
N LEU A 125 8.89 -17.14 7.34
CA LEU A 125 7.48 -16.99 7.72
C LEU A 125 6.79 -15.81 7.02
N TRP A 126 7.55 -14.96 6.30
CA TRP A 126 7.04 -13.72 5.72
C TRP A 126 5.98 -13.99 4.65
N GLY A 127 4.83 -13.35 4.76
CA GLY A 127 3.67 -13.57 3.88
C GLY A 127 2.79 -14.77 4.29
N GLY A 128 3.15 -15.47 5.36
CA GLY A 128 2.34 -16.50 6.00
C GLY A 128 2.07 -16.13 7.45
N SER A 129 2.80 -16.76 8.38
CA SER A 129 2.66 -16.50 9.82
C SER A 129 3.28 -15.17 10.27
N ALA A 130 4.20 -14.58 9.49
CA ALA A 130 4.74 -13.26 9.74
C ALA A 130 4.26 -12.27 8.67
N PHE A 131 3.66 -11.16 9.10
CA PHE A 131 3.08 -10.18 8.17
C PHE A 131 3.11 -8.76 8.73
N HIS A 132 3.09 -7.76 7.85
CA HIS A 132 3.07 -6.34 8.24
C HIS A 132 1.66 -5.74 8.31
N CYS A 133 0.71 -6.28 7.53
CA CYS A 133 -0.62 -5.72 7.40
C CYS A 133 -1.68 -6.69 7.94
N PRO A 134 -2.40 -6.34 9.03
CA PRO A 134 -3.42 -7.20 9.60
C PRO A 134 -4.68 -7.26 8.72
N PHE A 135 -4.92 -6.24 7.88
CA PHE A 135 -6.03 -6.29 6.92
C PHE A 135 -5.81 -7.28 5.78
N CYS A 136 -4.56 -7.64 5.49
CA CYS A 136 -4.23 -8.58 4.42
C CYS A 136 -4.16 -10.03 4.87
N HIS A 137 -3.80 -10.30 6.14
CA HIS A 137 -3.55 -11.66 6.63
C HIS A 137 -4.27 -11.97 7.96
N GLY A 138 -4.80 -10.96 8.64
CA GLY A 138 -5.43 -11.13 9.95
C GLY A 138 -6.66 -12.02 9.88
N TRP A 139 -7.36 -12.07 8.74
CA TRP A 139 -8.49 -12.97 8.55
C TRP A 139 -8.04 -14.43 8.61
N GLU A 140 -6.96 -14.80 7.94
CA GLU A 140 -6.44 -16.18 7.87
C GLU A 140 -5.96 -16.69 9.23
N VAL A 141 -5.49 -15.78 10.10
CA VAL A 141 -4.99 -16.11 11.45
C VAL A 141 -5.90 -15.63 12.59
N ARG A 142 -7.16 -15.30 12.28
CA ARG A 142 -8.15 -14.86 13.28
C ARG A 142 -8.38 -15.92 14.35
N ASP A 143 -8.73 -15.48 15.55
CA ASP A 143 -9.00 -16.30 16.73
C ASP A 143 -7.79 -17.16 17.20
N GLN A 144 -6.61 -16.96 16.62
CA GLN A 144 -5.38 -17.62 17.03
C GLN A 144 -4.58 -16.76 18.04
N PRO A 145 -3.64 -17.35 18.79
CA PRO A 145 -2.70 -16.59 19.61
C PRO A 145 -1.71 -15.83 18.73
N LEU A 146 -1.79 -14.49 18.72
CA LEU A 146 -0.95 -13.65 17.87
C LEU A 146 0.01 -12.79 18.69
N ALA A 147 1.14 -12.47 18.08
CA ALA A 147 2.13 -11.55 18.61
C ALA A 147 2.21 -10.26 17.78
N VAL A 148 2.66 -9.17 18.40
CA VAL A 148 3.08 -7.93 17.73
C VAL A 148 4.55 -7.71 18.00
N LEU A 149 5.40 -7.78 16.98
CA LEU A 149 6.82 -7.44 17.08
C LEU A 149 7.02 -5.97 16.69
N ALA A 150 7.06 -5.09 17.69
CA ALA A 150 7.17 -3.65 17.53
C ALA A 150 7.57 -2.98 18.86
N ASP A 151 7.94 -1.71 18.80
CA ASP A 151 8.21 -0.88 19.97
C ASP A 151 7.35 0.40 20.03
N GLY A 152 7.40 1.07 21.18
CA GLY A 152 6.84 2.41 21.40
C GLY A 152 5.35 2.56 21.04
N GLU A 153 4.98 3.75 20.56
CA GLU A 153 3.60 4.05 20.17
C GLU A 153 3.09 3.16 19.01
N ARG A 154 4.01 2.70 18.15
CA ARG A 154 3.67 1.84 17.03
C ARG A 154 3.20 0.46 17.51
N ALA A 155 3.86 -0.10 18.51
CA ALA A 155 3.44 -1.34 19.15
C ALA A 155 2.03 -1.22 19.76
N VAL A 156 1.79 -0.12 20.49
CA VAL A 156 0.47 0.17 21.09
C VAL A 156 -0.61 0.21 20.01
N HIS A 157 -0.37 0.98 18.94
CA HIS A 157 -1.35 1.08 17.85
C HIS A 157 -1.62 -0.27 17.17
N MET A 158 -0.58 -1.02 16.85
CA MET A 158 -0.68 -2.30 16.14
C MET A 158 -1.38 -3.36 16.99
N ALA A 159 -1.08 -3.45 18.29
CA ALA A 159 -1.71 -4.43 19.18
C ALA A 159 -3.20 -4.15 19.40
N LEU A 160 -3.56 -2.89 19.66
CA LEU A 160 -4.97 -2.50 19.80
C LEU A 160 -5.76 -2.71 18.50
N MET A 161 -5.11 -2.55 17.34
CA MET A 161 -5.72 -2.87 16.05
C MET A 161 -5.92 -4.37 15.89
N LEU A 162 -4.91 -5.19 16.26
CA LEU A 162 -4.93 -6.63 16.09
C LEU A 162 -6.01 -7.33 16.92
N LYS A 163 -6.45 -6.71 18.03
CA LYS A 163 -7.64 -7.12 18.79
C LYS A 163 -8.93 -7.22 17.96
N GLY A 164 -8.97 -6.62 16.76
CA GLY A 164 -10.08 -6.81 15.82
C GLY A 164 -10.19 -8.22 15.23
N TRP A 165 -9.13 -9.05 15.35
CA TRP A 165 -9.09 -10.41 14.80
C TRP A 165 -8.92 -11.50 15.84
N THR A 166 -8.42 -11.20 17.05
CA THR A 166 -8.24 -12.20 18.10
C THR A 166 -8.27 -11.53 19.48
N ASP A 167 -8.68 -12.29 20.49
CA ASP A 167 -8.60 -11.85 21.87
C ASP A 167 -7.24 -12.08 22.52
N ASP A 168 -6.44 -13.01 21.99
CA ASP A 168 -5.11 -13.37 22.50
C ASP A 168 -4.02 -12.65 21.69
N VAL A 169 -3.62 -11.48 22.21
CA VAL A 169 -2.56 -10.63 21.65
C VAL A 169 -1.51 -10.37 22.71
N VAL A 170 -0.24 -10.54 22.34
CA VAL A 170 0.93 -10.14 23.13
C VAL A 170 1.82 -9.19 22.33
N VAL A 171 2.37 -8.16 22.97
CA VAL A 171 3.40 -7.32 22.37
C VAL A 171 4.76 -7.88 22.74
N LEU A 172 5.61 -8.12 21.74
CA LEU A 172 7.02 -8.45 21.90
C LEU A 172 7.82 -7.17 21.69
N SER A 173 8.26 -6.52 22.79
CA SER A 173 9.04 -5.28 22.69
C SER A 173 10.53 -5.52 22.43
N ASN A 174 10.95 -6.79 22.43
CA ASN A 174 12.31 -7.23 22.08
C ASN A 174 13.42 -6.49 22.85
N GLY A 175 13.33 -6.47 24.18
CA GLY A 175 14.31 -5.83 25.06
C GLY A 175 14.10 -4.33 25.31
N ALA A 176 13.23 -3.65 24.54
CA ALA A 176 13.04 -2.21 24.69
C ALA A 176 12.24 -1.79 25.95
N GLY A 177 11.47 -2.72 26.54
CA GLY A 177 10.44 -2.41 27.52
C GLY A 177 9.28 -1.61 26.93
N LEU A 178 8.07 -1.85 27.42
CA LEU A 178 6.90 -1.03 27.08
C LEU A 178 5.85 -1.08 28.18
N GLU A 179 5.73 -0.01 28.94
CA GLU A 179 4.62 0.18 29.88
C GLU A 179 3.57 1.10 29.24
N ASN A 180 2.31 0.64 29.18
CA ASN A 180 1.25 1.43 28.58
C ASN A 180 -0.14 1.11 29.15
N ASP A 181 -0.80 2.11 29.72
CA ASP A 181 -2.15 1.96 30.31
C ASP A 181 -3.21 1.50 29.31
N LEU A 182 -3.09 1.83 28.02
CA LEU A 182 -4.06 1.40 27.01
C LEU A 182 -3.93 -0.10 26.71
N LEU A 183 -2.70 -0.63 26.71
CA LEU A 183 -2.46 -2.06 26.55
C LEU A 183 -2.99 -2.82 27.76
N ALA A 184 -2.69 -2.34 28.98
CA ALA A 184 -3.20 -2.91 30.21
C ALA A 184 -4.75 -2.89 30.26
N ALA A 185 -5.37 -1.76 29.91
CA ALA A 185 -6.84 -1.64 29.85
C ALA A 185 -7.49 -2.53 28.78
N ALA A 186 -6.75 -2.87 27.71
CA ALA A 186 -7.20 -3.80 26.68
C ALA A 186 -6.88 -5.28 27.00
N GLY A 187 -6.25 -5.56 28.14
CA GLY A 187 -5.83 -6.91 28.53
C GLY A 187 -4.70 -7.47 27.65
N ILE A 188 -3.90 -6.62 27.03
CA ILE A 188 -2.78 -7.01 26.16
C ILE A 188 -1.51 -7.04 26.99
N ALA A 189 -0.91 -8.22 27.11
CA ALA A 189 0.37 -8.39 27.78
C ALA A 189 1.52 -7.82 26.94
N VAL A 190 2.56 -7.36 27.62
CA VAL A 190 3.84 -6.99 27.03
C VAL A 190 4.88 -7.98 27.53
N ASP A 191 5.58 -8.61 26.59
CA ASP A 191 6.74 -9.45 26.83
C ASP A 191 7.99 -8.69 26.36
N ASP A 192 8.80 -8.26 27.31
CA ASP A 192 9.98 -7.44 27.08
C ASP A 192 11.25 -8.25 26.86
N ARG A 193 11.18 -9.58 26.95
CA ARG A 193 12.32 -10.46 26.71
C ARG A 193 12.86 -10.28 25.30
N GLN A 194 14.18 -10.38 25.17
CA GLN A 194 14.85 -10.30 23.88
C GLN A 194 14.56 -11.57 23.05
N VAL A 195 13.91 -11.39 21.91
CA VAL A 195 13.56 -12.46 20.96
C VAL A 195 14.84 -12.97 20.31
N SER A 196 15.02 -14.29 20.31
CA SER A 196 16.18 -14.95 19.69
C SER A 196 15.83 -15.59 18.35
N GLU A 197 14.65 -16.17 18.21
CA GLU A 197 14.23 -16.93 17.01
C GLU A 197 12.71 -17.06 16.92
N PHE A 198 12.20 -17.13 15.69
CA PHE A 198 10.84 -17.59 15.38
C PHE A 198 10.90 -19.04 14.89
N HIS A 199 10.35 -19.98 15.67
CA HIS A 199 10.36 -21.39 15.32
C HIS A 199 9.10 -21.78 14.56
N ALA A 200 9.25 -22.61 13.53
CA ALA A 200 8.16 -23.02 12.68
C ALA A 200 8.19 -24.52 12.36
N GLU A 201 7.01 -25.11 12.27
CA GLU A 201 6.80 -26.48 11.80
C GLU A 201 5.88 -26.44 10.58
N GLY A 202 6.27 -27.14 9.50
CA GLY A 202 5.48 -27.15 8.26
C GLY A 202 5.27 -25.75 7.63
N GLY A 203 6.18 -24.81 7.87
CA GLY A 203 6.08 -23.43 7.37
C GLY A 203 5.14 -22.53 8.19
N VAL A 204 4.67 -22.99 9.35
CA VAL A 204 3.76 -22.25 10.23
C VAL A 204 4.42 -21.98 11.56
N LEU A 205 4.28 -20.75 12.07
CA LEU A 205 4.82 -20.37 13.38
C LEU A 205 4.16 -21.24 14.48
N THR A 206 4.99 -21.81 15.34
CA THR A 206 4.54 -22.58 16.51
C THR A 206 4.92 -21.89 17.81
N GLU A 207 6.11 -21.31 17.88
CA GLU A 207 6.59 -20.60 19.08
C GLU A 207 7.59 -19.49 18.76
N VAL A 208 7.62 -18.50 19.64
CA VAL A 208 8.65 -17.46 19.71
C VAL A 208 9.62 -17.84 20.81
N ARG A 209 10.91 -17.85 20.48
CA ARG A 209 12.00 -18.15 21.41
C ARG A 209 12.70 -16.88 21.84
N PHE A 210 13.17 -16.90 23.07
CA PHE A 210 13.87 -15.79 23.68
C PHE A 210 15.31 -16.19 23.99
N THR A 211 16.15 -15.21 24.27
CA THR A 211 17.51 -15.44 24.78
C THR A 211 17.50 -16.16 26.12
N GLU A 212 16.49 -15.90 26.95
CA GLU A 212 16.29 -16.53 28.25
C GLU A 212 14.80 -16.85 28.53
N GLY A 213 14.55 -17.92 29.27
CA GLY A 213 13.21 -18.35 29.69
C GLY A 213 12.50 -19.29 28.71
N ALA A 214 11.26 -19.63 29.03
CA ALA A 214 10.46 -20.57 28.24
C ALA A 214 10.01 -19.95 26.90
N PRO A 215 9.90 -20.76 25.82
CA PRO A 215 9.26 -20.34 24.57
C PRO A 215 7.81 -19.88 24.77
N LEU A 216 7.34 -19.02 23.89
CA LEU A 216 5.96 -18.52 23.87
C LEU A 216 5.21 -19.06 22.65
N PRO A 217 4.26 -19.99 22.81
CA PRO A 217 3.52 -20.57 21.69
C PRO A 217 2.64 -19.54 21.00
N ARG A 218 2.90 -19.21 19.74
CA ARG A 218 2.15 -18.21 18.92
C ARG A 218 1.96 -18.77 17.51
N ARG A 219 0.89 -18.36 16.85
CA ARG A 219 0.54 -18.83 15.49
C ARG A 219 0.73 -17.79 14.40
N GLY A 220 0.93 -16.53 14.77
CA GLY A 220 1.32 -15.49 13.84
C GLY A 220 1.92 -14.29 14.56
N VAL A 221 2.66 -13.47 13.80
CA VAL A 221 3.31 -12.26 14.28
C VAL A 221 3.07 -11.12 13.30
N LEU A 222 2.48 -10.03 13.83
CA LEU A 222 2.35 -8.77 13.15
C LEU A 222 3.64 -7.96 13.36
N VAL A 223 4.39 -7.72 12.29
CA VAL A 223 5.75 -7.16 12.34
C VAL A 223 5.78 -5.69 11.92
N ALA A 224 6.40 -4.85 12.74
CA ALA A 224 6.69 -3.46 12.40
C ALA A 224 7.86 -3.32 11.40
N ALA A 225 7.64 -3.69 10.14
CA ALA A 225 8.61 -3.42 9.07
C ALA A 225 8.61 -1.95 8.64
N VAL A 226 9.80 -1.39 8.41
CA VAL A 226 9.97 -0.06 7.80
C VAL A 226 9.99 -0.21 6.28
N LEU A 227 9.27 0.65 5.58
CA LEU A 227 9.20 0.67 4.13
C LEU A 227 10.34 1.49 3.52
N HIS A 228 10.96 0.93 2.48
CA HIS A 228 12.01 1.57 1.69
C HIS A 228 11.69 1.57 0.20
N GLN A 229 12.17 2.55 -0.56
CA GLN A 229 12.15 2.49 -2.02
C GLN A 229 12.98 1.29 -2.48
N ARG A 230 12.51 0.59 -3.51
CA ARG A 230 13.23 -0.54 -4.12
C ARG A 230 14.41 -0.12 -4.99
N SER A 231 14.50 1.17 -5.33
CA SER A 231 15.45 1.69 -6.32
C SER A 231 15.79 3.15 -6.02
N HIS A 232 16.94 3.59 -6.50
CA HIS A 232 17.37 4.99 -6.42
C HIS A 232 16.75 5.90 -7.50
N LEU A 233 15.84 5.38 -8.35
CA LEU A 233 15.29 6.12 -9.50
C LEU A 233 14.65 7.45 -9.12
N ALA A 234 13.86 7.49 -8.05
CA ALA A 234 13.26 8.74 -7.58
C ALA A 234 14.31 9.77 -7.18
N ALA A 235 15.40 9.33 -6.52
CA ALA A 235 16.51 10.20 -6.17
C ALA A 235 17.27 10.69 -7.41
N HIS A 236 17.55 9.80 -8.38
CA HIS A 236 18.21 10.17 -9.64
C HIS A 236 17.40 11.20 -10.45
N LEU A 237 16.07 11.13 -10.38
CA LEU A 237 15.17 12.08 -11.02
C LEU A 237 15.03 13.41 -10.25
N GLY A 238 15.58 13.52 -9.03
CA GLY A 238 15.43 14.71 -8.19
C GLY A 238 14.04 14.84 -7.54
N VAL A 239 13.33 13.72 -7.37
CA VAL A 239 12.03 13.70 -6.69
C VAL A 239 12.21 13.94 -5.19
N ALA A 240 11.37 14.79 -4.61
CA ALA A 240 11.39 15.08 -3.18
C ALA A 240 10.84 13.92 -2.35
N PHE A 241 11.48 13.70 -1.20
CA PHE A 241 11.07 12.71 -0.21
C PHE A 241 10.46 13.40 1.01
N ALA A 242 9.46 12.76 1.60
CA ALA A 242 8.92 13.15 2.90
C ALA A 242 9.96 12.83 3.99
N PRO A 243 9.89 13.50 5.15
CA PRO A 243 10.71 13.14 6.30
C PRO A 243 10.53 11.66 6.66
N ALA A 244 11.62 11.01 7.06
CA ALA A 244 11.58 9.64 7.53
C ALA A 244 10.60 9.51 8.71
N SER A 245 9.89 8.39 8.72
CA SER A 245 8.92 8.04 9.76
C SER A 245 9.10 6.58 10.17
N PRO A 246 8.53 6.17 11.31
CA PRO A 246 8.53 4.75 11.69
C PRO A 246 7.91 3.82 10.64
N VAL A 247 7.08 4.33 9.72
CA VAL A 247 6.41 3.53 8.69
C VAL A 247 7.24 3.46 7.41
N ALA A 248 7.87 4.56 7.00
CA ALA A 248 8.62 4.66 5.75
C ALA A 248 9.81 5.60 5.91
N ALA A 249 10.98 5.16 5.44
CA ALA A 249 12.22 5.93 5.52
C ALA A 249 12.35 6.96 4.40
N ASP A 250 11.84 6.64 3.21
CA ASP A 250 12.07 7.36 1.95
C ASP A 250 10.78 7.43 1.11
N ALA A 251 9.67 7.85 1.74
CA ALA A 251 8.41 8.03 1.03
C ALA A 251 8.49 9.20 0.04
N ILE A 252 8.11 8.97 -1.22
CA ILE A 252 8.05 10.01 -2.25
C ILE A 252 6.87 10.97 -1.99
N VAL A 253 7.11 12.28 -2.10
CA VAL A 253 6.05 13.28 -2.03
C VAL A 253 5.29 13.31 -3.35
N VAL A 254 3.96 13.20 -3.25
CA VAL A 254 3.05 13.37 -4.38
C VAL A 254 1.88 14.28 -4.03
N ASP A 255 1.33 14.94 -5.04
CA ASP A 255 0.06 15.67 -4.90
C ASP A 255 -1.16 14.72 -5.00
N GLN A 256 -2.36 15.29 -4.89
CA GLN A 256 -3.62 14.53 -4.98
C GLN A 256 -3.84 13.86 -6.35
N PHE A 257 -3.13 14.31 -7.39
CA PHE A 257 -3.14 13.73 -8.74
C PHE A 257 -1.97 12.77 -8.97
N GLN A 258 -1.26 12.37 -7.91
CA GLN A 258 -0.15 11.42 -7.97
C GLN A 258 1.08 11.95 -8.70
N ARG A 259 1.19 13.27 -8.90
CA ARG A 259 2.35 13.91 -9.52
C ARG A 259 3.43 14.16 -8.47
N THR A 260 4.68 13.91 -8.84
CA THR A 260 5.83 14.20 -7.98
C THR A 260 6.21 15.70 -8.06
N THR A 261 7.25 16.10 -7.32
CA THR A 261 7.83 17.45 -7.44
C THR A 261 8.55 17.69 -8.77
N VAL A 262 8.87 16.63 -9.51
CA VAL A 262 9.45 16.70 -10.84
C VAL A 262 8.29 16.73 -11.84
N PRO A 263 8.16 17.78 -12.67
CA PRO A 263 7.12 17.84 -13.69
C PRO A 263 7.15 16.58 -14.54
N GLU A 264 5.97 16.07 -14.90
CA GLU A 264 5.86 14.95 -15.83
C GLU A 264 6.38 13.59 -15.32
N CYS A 265 6.82 13.54 -14.05
CA CYS A 265 7.07 12.34 -13.27
C CYS A 265 5.95 12.15 -12.24
N SER A 266 5.36 10.96 -12.19
CA SER A 266 4.25 10.61 -11.30
C SER A 266 4.54 9.31 -10.53
N ARG A 267 3.87 9.10 -9.40
CA ARG A 267 3.87 7.84 -8.65
C ARG A 267 2.45 7.48 -8.27
N PRO A 268 1.87 6.38 -8.77
CA PRO A 268 0.49 6.02 -8.49
C PRO A 268 0.29 5.65 -7.01
N VAL A 269 -0.95 5.77 -6.53
CA VAL A 269 -1.30 5.21 -5.22
C VAL A 269 -1.12 3.70 -5.30
N THR A 270 -0.14 3.17 -4.58
CA THR A 270 -0.13 1.76 -4.25
C THR A 270 -1.15 1.56 -3.14
N SER A 271 -1.99 0.54 -3.26
CA SER A 271 -2.89 0.08 -2.20
C SER A 271 -2.13 -0.53 -1.02
N ALA A 272 -1.09 0.15 -0.51
CA ALA A 272 -0.74 0.02 0.89
C ALA A 272 -2.01 0.44 1.62
N CYS A 273 -2.77 -0.56 2.09
CA CYS A 273 -4.09 -0.39 2.67
C CYS A 273 -4.04 0.83 3.60
N ARG A 274 -4.64 1.95 3.17
CA ARG A 274 -4.81 3.09 4.06
C ARG A 274 -5.76 2.60 5.11
N CYS A 275 -5.21 2.29 6.27
CA CYS A 275 -5.94 1.82 7.43
C CYS A 275 -7.18 2.73 7.59
N PRO A 276 -8.41 2.23 7.35
CA PRO A 276 -9.58 3.00 7.68
C PRO A 276 -9.49 3.33 9.16
N ARG A 277 -9.96 4.50 9.56
CA ARG A 277 -9.93 4.94 10.96
C ARG A 277 -10.88 4.09 11.79
N TRP A 278 -10.47 2.85 12.08
CA TRP A 278 -11.18 1.94 12.95
C TRP A 278 -11.04 2.50 14.37
N ARG A 279 -12.15 3.01 14.90
CA ARG A 279 -12.27 3.32 16.31
C ARG A 279 -12.89 2.10 16.96
N PRO A 280 -12.13 1.31 17.73
CA PRO A 280 -12.76 0.42 18.70
C PRO A 280 -13.66 1.30 19.59
N ARG A 281 -14.89 0.86 19.85
CA ARG A 281 -15.74 1.49 20.85
C ARG A 281 -15.11 1.21 22.21
N TRP A 282 -14.29 2.15 22.70
CA TRP A 282 -13.71 2.06 24.03
C TRP A 282 -14.72 2.54 25.08
N PRO A 283 -14.98 1.77 26.13
CA PRO A 283 -15.54 2.31 27.36
C PRO A 283 -14.38 2.96 28.11
N VAL A 284 -14.16 4.27 27.95
CA VAL A 284 -13.63 5.22 28.97
C VAL A 284 -13.48 6.58 28.27
N GLY A 285 -14.12 7.59 28.84
CA GLY A 285 -14.03 8.96 28.37
C GLY A 285 -12.67 9.57 28.68
N ARG A 286 -11.96 10.01 27.65
CA ARG A 286 -11.25 11.31 27.61
C ARG A 286 -10.78 11.59 26.19
N SER A 287 -11.21 12.75 25.70
CA SER A 287 -10.89 13.29 24.39
C SER A 287 -9.44 13.77 24.34
N ARG A 288 -8.55 13.06 23.65
CA ARG A 288 -7.38 13.64 22.98
C ARG A 288 -6.98 12.74 21.81
N ARG A 289 -6.84 13.34 20.62
CA ARG A 289 -6.45 12.65 19.39
C ARG A 289 -4.91 12.55 19.35
N PRO A 290 -4.32 11.38 19.10
CA PRO A 290 -2.91 11.30 18.78
C PRO A 290 -2.60 12.07 17.47
N PRO A 291 -1.47 12.79 17.38
CA PRO A 291 -1.14 13.65 16.24
C PRO A 291 -1.02 12.92 14.89
N TRP A 292 -0.63 11.64 14.88
CA TRP A 292 -0.46 10.84 13.66
C TRP A 292 -1.77 10.43 12.97
N CYS A 293 -2.91 10.52 13.68
CA CYS A 293 -4.24 10.30 13.08
C CYS A 293 -4.57 11.29 11.95
N ARG A 294 -3.78 12.36 11.77
CA ARG A 294 -3.92 13.35 10.69
C ARG A 294 -3.07 13.03 9.44
N ALA A 295 -2.07 12.16 9.54
CA ALA A 295 -1.07 11.96 8.48
C ALA A 295 -1.57 11.06 7.32
N CYS A 296 -2.73 10.43 7.46
CA CYS A 296 -3.17 9.38 6.54
C CYS A 296 -4.19 9.81 5.48
N TRP A 297 -4.43 11.09 5.18
CA TRP A 297 -5.32 11.52 4.07
C TRP A 297 -4.90 12.88 3.49
N PRO A 298 -4.85 13.01 2.14
CA PRO A 298 -5.86 13.87 1.51
C PRO A 298 -6.42 13.25 0.22
N MET A 299 -7.73 12.98 0.19
CA MET A 299 -8.45 12.87 -1.09
C MET A 299 -9.94 13.21 -0.92
N THR A 300 -10.28 14.49 -0.90
CA THR A 300 -11.56 14.95 -1.44
C THR A 300 -11.37 16.32 -2.05
N SER A 301 -11.24 16.36 -3.37
CA SER A 301 -11.88 17.44 -4.10
C SER A 301 -12.50 16.83 -5.34
N ALA A 302 -13.82 16.64 -5.23
CA ALA A 302 -14.68 16.50 -6.38
C ALA A 302 -14.34 17.62 -7.37
N CYS A 303 -14.29 17.26 -8.65
CA CYS A 303 -14.21 18.19 -9.76
C CYS A 303 -15.24 19.33 -9.54
N PRO A 304 -14.84 20.60 -9.38
CA PRO A 304 -15.80 21.68 -9.41
C PRO A 304 -16.26 21.80 -10.86
N SER A 305 -17.37 21.14 -11.17
CA SER A 305 -18.08 21.40 -12.41
C SER A 305 -18.33 22.90 -12.50
N ARG A 306 -17.74 23.54 -13.52
CA ARG A 306 -17.99 24.95 -13.85
C ARG A 306 -19.48 25.11 -14.14
N ARG A 307 -20.26 25.58 -13.16
CA ARG A 307 -21.51 26.29 -13.42
C ARG A 307 -21.25 27.77 -13.22
N GLY A 308 -21.23 28.50 -14.32
CA GLY A 308 -21.04 29.94 -14.30
C GLY A 308 -21.05 30.50 -15.70
N ARG A 309 -22.25 30.67 -16.27
CA ARG A 309 -22.70 31.79 -17.11
C ARG A 309 -24.00 31.41 -17.81
N HIS A 310 -25.12 31.91 -17.30
CA HIS A 310 -26.21 32.40 -18.15
C HIS A 310 -26.65 33.77 -17.61
N PRO A 311 -26.88 34.75 -18.50
CA PRO A 311 -27.20 36.11 -18.12
C PRO A 311 -28.66 36.23 -17.66
N MET A 312 -28.89 37.23 -16.80
CA MET A 312 -30.21 37.69 -16.40
C MET A 312 -31.05 38.04 -17.63
N SER A 313 -32.29 37.57 -17.66
CA SER A 313 -33.40 38.37 -18.20
C SER A 313 -34.65 38.06 -17.38
N SER A 314 -35.32 39.15 -17.03
CA SER A 314 -36.54 39.27 -16.25
C SER A 314 -37.78 38.90 -17.06
N SER A 315 -38.70 38.13 -16.49
CA SER A 315 -40.13 38.43 -16.60
C SER A 315 -40.97 37.68 -15.58
N THR A 316 -41.88 38.46 -15.01
CA THR A 316 -43.05 38.17 -14.19
C THR A 316 -43.91 37.00 -14.67
N GLY A 317 -44.47 36.21 -13.74
CA GLY A 317 -45.56 35.28 -14.06
C GLY A 317 -45.98 34.41 -12.88
N THR A 318 -47.11 34.76 -12.28
CA THR A 318 -47.77 34.14 -11.13
C THR A 318 -48.44 32.80 -11.48
N SER A 319 -48.61 31.98 -10.44
CA SER A 319 -49.75 31.07 -10.17
C SER A 319 -49.71 29.57 -10.57
N THR A 320 -49.91 28.77 -9.50
CA THR A 320 -50.78 27.59 -9.31
C THR A 320 -50.48 26.20 -9.89
N THR A 321 -50.58 25.23 -8.96
CA THR A 321 -51.05 23.82 -9.06
C THR A 321 -50.21 22.87 -9.93
N GLY A 322 -49.96 21.61 -9.61
CA GLY A 322 -50.41 20.69 -8.56
C GLY A 322 -49.97 19.27 -8.97
N SER A 323 -49.78 18.40 -7.98
CA SER A 323 -49.86 16.92 -8.02
C SER A 323 -49.25 16.07 -9.16
N ALA A 324 -48.37 15.18 -8.70
CA ALA A 324 -48.49 13.71 -8.77
C ALA A 324 -48.09 12.92 -10.04
N ILE A 325 -47.14 12.00 -9.78
CA ILE A 325 -47.10 10.56 -10.15
C ILE A 325 -46.94 10.19 -11.63
N GLY A 326 -45.92 9.38 -11.90
CA GLY A 326 -45.82 8.56 -13.11
C GLY A 326 -44.54 7.75 -13.19
N CYS A 327 -44.51 6.57 -12.57
CA CYS A 327 -43.59 5.49 -12.95
C CYS A 327 -43.84 5.09 -14.41
N GLY A 328 -42.77 4.86 -15.17
CA GLY A 328 -42.82 4.26 -16.49
C GLY A 328 -41.46 3.65 -16.82
N ALA A 329 -41.41 2.32 -16.87
CA ALA A 329 -40.27 1.51 -17.25
C ALA A 329 -40.14 1.41 -18.78
N GLY A 330 -38.95 1.01 -19.25
CA GLY A 330 -38.78 0.29 -20.50
C GLY A 330 -37.87 0.98 -21.54
N GLY A 331 -36.79 0.30 -21.91
CA GLY A 331 -35.88 0.67 -22.99
C GLY A 331 -34.47 0.19 -22.71
#